data_AF-B8BTG5-F1
#
_entry.id   AF-B8BTG5-F1
#
_cell.length_a   1.000
_cell.length_b   1.000
_cell.length_c   1.000
_cell.angle_alpha   90.00
_cell.angle_beta   90.00
_cell.angle_gamma   90.00
#
_symmetry.space_group_name_H-M   'P 1'
#
loop_
_entity.id
_entity.type
_entity.pdbx_description
1 polymer ?
#
loop_
_entity_poly.entity_id
_entity_poly.type
_entity_poly.pdbx_seq_one_letter_code
_entity_poly.pdbx_strand_id
1 'polypeptide(L)'
;MTALRLVARMKRDWIVAGRRPAGICAAALLIASRAHGFDRQHHDVTKVLRVCGLTVMSRVKEFEATPSAGLTLEEFHTNDVEGEVDPPIFTKNRIKEARAKAVMDNNVELLTSGALDNPNHKGKWASKWRRPKAKTDRTSQYAEMYEALETEMTEDALEQQYVNAAESGEDIQDCQSDIKQEPLVSFTRAEQIVEHRAPQGISTLHAEISYPLGKNHRPIVLPNQATAEELEAPRQKAVDTLNFGEWKTGVPSDAADEVDFLFHTDDEVREREAVFNLQNREYIEIQHQKENERLLAEAASKAKQEDEIAQEEGRRRYLKTSRARKRNPNELTTEEALLEVVRTRKISRKINYDAMSALFDDTGDFSTELLSDRERKKEEGAIGEV
;
A
#
# COMPACT_ATOMS: atom_id res chain seq x y z
N MET A 1 46.55 -4.38 9.44
CA MET A 1 45.86 -3.06 9.41
C MET A 1 44.81 -2.93 8.29
N THR A 2 44.89 -3.69 7.20
CA THR A 2 43.95 -3.62 6.05
C THR A 2 42.47 -3.76 6.43
N ALA A 3 42.12 -4.70 7.30
CA ALA A 3 40.73 -4.89 7.74
C ALA A 3 40.14 -3.66 8.43
N LEU A 4 40.93 -2.95 9.26
CA LEU A 4 40.46 -1.73 9.92
C LEU A 4 40.20 -0.61 8.91
N ARG A 5 41.06 -0.50 7.89
CA ARG A 5 40.87 0.47 6.80
C ARG A 5 39.64 0.15 5.96
N LEU A 6 39.38 -1.12 5.67
CA LEU A 6 38.15 -1.57 5.02
C LEU A 6 36.90 -1.21 5.85
N VAL A 7 36.93 -1.42 7.17
CA VAL A 7 35.81 -1.02 8.04
C VAL A 7 35.60 0.49 8.03
N ALA A 8 36.67 1.29 8.08
CA ALA A 8 36.59 2.74 7.99
C ALA A 8 35.99 3.20 6.64
N ARG A 9 36.39 2.56 5.55
CA ARG A 9 35.83 2.84 4.22
C ARG A 9 34.35 2.45 4.11
N MET A 10 33.98 1.26 4.57
CA MET A 10 32.58 0.81 4.61
C MET A 10 31.68 1.71 5.48
N LYS A 11 32.24 2.41 6.48
CA LYS A 11 31.53 3.45 7.24
C LYS A 11 31.29 4.71 6.42
N ARG A 12 32.29 5.19 5.66
CA ARG A 12 32.14 6.35 4.77
C ARG A 12 31.19 6.08 3.61
N ASP A 13 31.20 4.86 3.08
CA ASP A 13 30.30 4.44 2.00
C ASP A 13 28.88 4.07 2.50
N TRP A 14 28.51 4.50 3.71
CA TRP A 14 27.18 4.31 4.35
C TRP A 14 26.65 2.86 4.39
N ILE A 15 27.52 1.85 4.24
CA ILE A 15 27.13 0.43 4.29
C ILE A 15 26.76 0.01 5.73
N VAL A 16 27.19 0.79 6.73
CA VAL A 16 27.04 0.50 8.17
C VAL A 16 25.75 1.05 8.78
N ALA A 17 25.18 2.12 8.21
CA ALA A 17 24.06 2.84 8.80
C ALA A 17 22.85 1.91 9.06
N GLY A 18 22.34 1.90 10.30
CA GLY A 18 21.19 1.08 10.70
C GLY A 18 21.44 -0.44 10.71
N ARG A 19 22.69 -0.90 10.69
CA ARG A 19 23.05 -2.32 10.53
C ARG A 19 23.99 -2.81 11.63
N ARG A 20 23.97 -4.13 11.88
CA ARG A 20 24.83 -4.77 12.89
C ARG A 20 26.32 -4.65 12.49
N PRO A 21 27.20 -4.13 13.36
CA PRO A 21 28.62 -3.93 13.04
C PRO A 21 29.39 -5.25 12.88
N ALA A 22 28.98 -6.32 13.58
CA ALA A 22 29.63 -7.62 13.53
C ALA A 22 29.74 -8.20 12.10
N GLY A 23 28.70 -8.03 11.27
CA GLY A 23 28.71 -8.52 9.88
C GLY A 23 29.68 -7.74 8.98
N ILE A 24 29.98 -6.49 9.31
CA ILE A 24 30.89 -5.62 8.56
C ILE A 24 32.33 -5.94 8.94
N CYS A 25 32.59 -6.16 10.23
CA CYS A 25 33.86 -6.71 10.69
C CYS A 25 34.14 -8.08 10.04
N ALA A 26 33.13 -8.94 9.94
CA ALA A 26 33.26 -10.24 9.28
C ALA A 26 33.60 -10.11 7.79
N ALA A 27 32.90 -9.24 7.07
CA ALA A 27 33.18 -9.00 5.65
C ALA A 27 34.57 -8.39 5.44
N ALA A 28 34.96 -7.41 6.26
CA ALA A 28 36.27 -6.78 6.18
C ALA A 28 37.42 -7.78 6.47
N LEU A 29 37.24 -8.69 7.43
CA LEU A 29 38.21 -9.75 7.70
C LEU A 29 38.34 -10.72 6.52
N LEU A 30 37.22 -11.11 5.92
CA LEU A 30 37.20 -12.02 4.77
C LEU A 30 37.83 -11.40 3.52
N ILE A 31 37.56 -10.11 3.25
CA ILE A 31 38.18 -9.40 2.13
C ILE A 31 39.68 -9.21 2.39
N ALA A 32 40.06 -8.80 3.61
CA ALA A 32 41.47 -8.64 3.96
C ALA A 32 42.23 -9.96 3.88
N SER A 33 41.66 -11.08 4.37
CA SER A 33 42.32 -12.38 4.29
C SER A 33 42.60 -12.75 2.83
N ARG A 34 41.63 -12.55 1.94
CA ARG A 34 41.78 -12.83 0.51
C ARG A 34 42.79 -11.90 -0.17
N ALA A 35 42.83 -10.62 0.21
CA ALA A 35 43.80 -9.67 -0.32
C ALA A 35 45.25 -10.03 0.04
N HIS A 36 45.46 -10.65 1.21
CA HIS A 36 46.76 -11.13 1.69
C HIS A 36 47.07 -12.59 1.29
N GLY A 37 46.27 -13.19 0.39
CA GLY A 37 46.50 -14.56 -0.11
C GLY A 37 46.05 -15.68 0.83
N PHE A 38 45.27 -15.38 1.86
CA PHE A 38 44.65 -16.40 2.72
C PHE A 38 43.25 -16.75 2.22
N ASP A 39 43.10 -17.95 1.66
CA ASP A 39 41.82 -18.51 1.25
C ASP A 39 41.03 -19.03 2.46
N ARG A 40 40.33 -18.11 3.13
CA ARG A 40 39.36 -18.41 4.18
C ARG A 40 37.96 -18.47 3.61
N GLN A 41 37.17 -19.41 4.11
CA GLN A 41 35.76 -19.51 3.76
C GLN A 41 34.92 -18.65 4.70
N HIS A 42 33.74 -18.24 4.24
CA HIS A 42 32.84 -17.43 5.07
C HIS A 42 32.49 -18.12 6.40
N HIS A 43 32.46 -19.46 6.43
CA HIS A 43 32.21 -20.23 7.66
C HIS A 43 33.28 -20.06 8.74
N ASP A 44 34.52 -19.76 8.39
CA ASP A 44 35.61 -19.57 9.36
C ASP A 44 35.37 -18.30 10.17
N VAL A 45 34.93 -17.25 9.49
CA VAL A 45 34.70 -15.93 10.09
C VAL A 45 33.38 -15.90 10.86
N THR A 46 32.35 -16.59 10.37
CA THR A 46 31.03 -16.63 11.03
C THR A 46 31.06 -17.39 12.35
N LYS A 47 31.87 -18.46 12.46
CA LYS A 47 32.06 -19.20 13.72
C LYS A 47 32.60 -18.31 14.84
N VAL A 48 33.54 -17.43 14.52
CA VAL A 48 34.17 -16.53 15.49
C VAL A 48 33.27 -15.35 15.84
N LEU A 49 32.69 -14.68 14.83
CA LEU A 49 31.92 -13.45 15.02
C LEU A 49 30.43 -13.66 15.27
N ARG A 50 29.95 -14.92 15.23
CA ARG A 50 28.55 -15.30 15.43
C ARG A 50 27.58 -14.52 14.52
N VAL A 51 27.88 -14.51 13.23
CA VAL A 51 27.05 -13.85 12.19
C VAL A 51 26.60 -14.89 11.16
N CYS A 52 25.43 -14.71 10.56
CA CYS A 52 24.99 -15.58 9.46
C CYS A 52 25.88 -15.39 8.20
N GLY A 53 26.22 -16.50 7.53
CA GLY A 53 27.05 -16.47 6.31
C GLY A 53 26.44 -15.65 5.18
N LEU A 54 25.12 -15.72 5.01
CA LEU A 54 24.39 -14.90 4.03
C LEU A 54 24.56 -13.40 4.30
N THR A 55 24.60 -13.00 5.57
CA THR A 55 24.84 -11.60 5.96
C THR A 55 26.23 -11.14 5.56
N VAL A 56 27.27 -11.96 5.78
CA VAL A 56 28.65 -11.65 5.38
C VAL A 56 28.72 -11.50 3.85
N MET A 57 28.14 -12.43 3.09
CA MET A 57 28.10 -12.36 1.63
C MET A 57 27.36 -11.13 1.12
N SER A 58 26.24 -10.74 1.76
CA SER A 58 25.52 -9.52 1.41
C SER A 58 26.39 -8.28 1.62
N ARG A 59 27.17 -8.20 2.70
CA ARG A 59 28.08 -7.07 2.97
C ARG A 59 29.24 -7.02 1.98
N VAL A 60 29.78 -8.17 1.57
CA VAL A 60 30.82 -8.25 0.53
C VAL A 60 30.28 -7.75 -0.81
N LYS A 61 29.07 -8.17 -1.22
CA LYS A 61 28.41 -7.69 -2.45
C LYS A 61 28.10 -6.19 -2.42
N GLU A 62 27.75 -5.65 -1.25
CA GLU A 62 27.54 -4.21 -1.09
C GLU A 62 28.85 -3.43 -1.24
N PHE A 63 29.96 -3.95 -0.72
CA PHE A 63 31.28 -3.37 -0.93
C PHE A 63 31.73 -3.49 -2.39
N GLU A 64 31.47 -4.62 -3.05
CA GLU A 64 31.73 -4.83 -4.49
C GLU A 64 31.08 -3.75 -5.37
N ALA A 65 29.91 -3.24 -4.98
CA ALA A 65 29.21 -2.17 -5.70
C ALA A 65 29.82 -0.77 -5.48
N THR A 66 30.75 -0.61 -4.52
CA THR A 66 31.43 0.67 -4.28
C THR A 66 32.63 0.86 -5.20
N PRO A 67 33.02 2.11 -5.54
CA PRO A 67 34.21 2.37 -6.36
C PRO A 67 35.50 1.84 -5.70
N SER A 68 35.50 1.72 -4.37
CA SER A 68 36.60 1.20 -3.56
C SER A 68 36.98 -0.25 -3.89
N ALA A 69 36.04 -1.05 -4.41
CA ALA A 69 36.28 -2.45 -4.74
C ALA A 69 37.12 -2.66 -6.00
N GLY A 70 37.22 -1.65 -6.88
CA GLY A 70 38.02 -1.73 -8.10
C GLY A 70 39.50 -1.42 -7.93
N LEU A 71 39.93 -0.98 -6.73
CA LEU A 71 41.30 -0.58 -6.46
C LEU A 71 42.21 -1.78 -6.18
N THR A 72 43.48 -1.65 -6.54
CA THR A 72 44.50 -2.61 -6.10
C THR A 72 44.75 -2.47 -4.60
N LEU A 73 45.33 -3.51 -3.99
CA LEU A 73 45.62 -3.50 -2.55
C LEU A 73 46.57 -2.34 -2.16
N GLU A 74 47.57 -2.07 -3.00
CA GLU A 74 48.55 -0.99 -2.77
C GLU A 74 47.91 0.40 -2.93
N GLU A 75 47.09 0.59 -3.96
CA GLU A 75 46.32 1.83 -4.16
C GLU A 75 45.34 2.07 -3.01
N PHE A 76 44.66 1.02 -2.54
CA PHE A 76 43.76 1.11 -1.39
C PHE A 76 44.47 1.52 -0.10
N HIS A 77 45.77 1.20 0.01
CA HIS A 77 46.61 1.60 1.14
C HIS A 77 47.18 3.02 1.01
N THR A 78 47.08 3.64 -0.16
CA THR A 78 47.70 4.96 -0.40
C THR A 78 46.64 6.04 -0.62
N ASN A 79 45.63 5.73 -1.43
CA ASN A 79 44.61 6.67 -1.87
C ASN A 79 43.27 6.36 -1.18
N ASP A 80 42.77 7.33 -0.41
CA ASP A 80 41.38 7.31 0.05
C ASP A 80 40.50 7.96 -1.02
N VAL A 81 39.55 7.20 -1.58
CA VAL A 81 38.60 7.72 -2.57
C VAL A 81 37.62 8.65 -1.87
N GLU A 82 37.48 9.89 -2.36
CA GLU A 82 36.59 10.90 -1.75
C GLU A 82 35.10 10.61 -1.96
N GLY A 83 34.74 9.92 -3.05
CA GLY A 83 33.35 9.61 -3.37
C GLY A 83 32.69 8.72 -2.29
N GLU A 84 31.56 9.19 -1.77
CA GLU A 84 30.67 8.43 -0.88
C GLU A 84 29.58 7.72 -1.69
N VAL A 85 29.01 6.67 -1.12
CA VAL A 85 27.92 5.89 -1.73
C VAL A 85 26.71 5.94 -0.81
N ASP A 86 25.53 6.02 -1.40
CA ASP A 86 24.27 5.97 -0.68
C ASP A 86 24.06 4.61 0.03
N PRO A 87 23.34 4.58 1.16
CA PRO A 87 23.05 3.34 1.85
C PRO A 87 22.23 2.38 0.96
N PRO A 88 22.42 1.04 1.06
CA PRO A 88 21.79 0.11 0.12
C PRO A 88 20.26 0.04 0.17
N ILE A 89 19.62 0.58 1.21
CA ILE A 89 18.17 0.72 1.25
C ILE A 89 17.69 1.83 0.29
N PHE A 90 18.47 2.90 0.15
CA PHE A 90 18.15 4.01 -0.74
C PHE A 90 18.23 3.58 -2.20
N THR A 91 19.29 2.88 -2.58
CA THR A 91 19.45 2.34 -3.93
C THR A 91 18.34 1.36 -4.29
N LYS A 92 17.96 0.45 -3.37
CA LYS A 92 16.82 -0.45 -3.54
C LYS A 92 15.50 0.28 -3.71
N ASN A 93 15.23 1.31 -2.90
CA ASN A 93 14.00 2.08 -3.00
C ASN A 93 13.92 2.86 -4.31
N ARG A 94 15.04 3.43 -4.76
CA ARG A 94 15.12 4.14 -6.05
C ARG A 94 14.89 3.20 -7.25
N ILE A 95 15.39 1.96 -7.17
CA ILE A 95 15.11 0.93 -8.17
C ILE A 95 13.61 0.55 -8.16
N LYS A 96 13.01 0.40 -6.99
CA LYS A 96 11.56 0.12 -6.86
C LYS A 96 10.70 1.25 -7.43
N GLU A 97 11.07 2.50 -7.15
CA GLU A 97 10.38 3.68 -7.68
C GLU A 97 10.50 3.76 -9.21
N ALA A 98 11.71 3.54 -9.74
CA ALA A 98 11.93 3.50 -11.18
C ALA A 98 11.11 2.39 -11.85
N ARG A 99 10.94 1.23 -11.20
CA ARG A 99 10.07 0.16 -11.67
C ARG A 99 8.60 0.55 -11.62
N ALA A 100 8.14 1.19 -10.56
CA ALA A 100 6.76 1.68 -10.47
C ALA A 100 6.45 2.70 -11.58
N LYS A 101 7.37 3.63 -11.86
CA LYS A 101 7.26 4.57 -12.98
C LYS A 101 7.21 3.86 -14.33
N ALA A 102 8.10 2.88 -14.56
CA ALA A 102 8.10 2.09 -15.79
C ALA A 102 6.78 1.33 -16.02
N VAL A 103 6.12 0.88 -14.95
CA VAL A 103 4.79 0.27 -15.02
C VAL A 103 3.72 1.31 -15.36
N MET A 104 3.74 2.49 -14.73
CA MET A 104 2.78 3.57 -15.05
C MET A 104 2.92 4.07 -16.49
N ASP A 105 4.16 4.15 -16.99
CA ASP A 105 4.48 4.58 -18.34
C ASP A 105 4.26 3.47 -19.39
N ASN A 106 3.82 2.27 -18.96
CA ASN A 106 3.70 1.06 -19.80
C ASN A 106 4.98 0.75 -20.61
N ASN A 107 6.15 1.02 -20.03
CA ASN A 107 7.43 0.80 -20.69
C ASN A 107 7.86 -0.68 -20.58
N VAL A 108 7.31 -1.50 -21.48
CA VAL A 108 7.57 -2.95 -21.54
C VAL A 108 9.05 -3.27 -21.78
N GLU A 109 9.75 -2.45 -22.58
CA GLU A 109 11.18 -2.65 -22.87
C GLU A 109 12.04 -2.54 -21.60
N LEU A 110 11.80 -1.50 -20.79
CA LEU A 110 12.57 -1.29 -19.56
C LEU A 110 12.28 -2.38 -18.53
N LEU A 111 11.02 -2.81 -18.42
CA LEU A 111 10.62 -3.91 -17.53
C LEU A 111 11.22 -5.25 -17.97
N THR A 112 11.24 -5.56 -19.26
CA THR A 112 11.76 -6.83 -19.79
C THR A 112 13.29 -6.87 -19.86
N SER A 113 13.96 -5.71 -19.99
CA SER A 113 15.43 -5.60 -20.12
C SER A 113 16.22 -6.19 -18.94
N GLY A 114 15.61 -6.28 -17.75
CA GLY A 114 16.28 -6.73 -16.51
C GLY A 114 17.18 -5.65 -15.88
N ALA A 115 17.27 -4.45 -16.45
CA ALA A 115 18.05 -3.34 -15.93
C ALA A 115 17.61 -2.89 -14.53
N LEU A 116 16.35 -3.11 -14.19
CA LEU A 116 15.73 -2.75 -12.91
C LEU A 116 15.79 -3.86 -11.84
N ASP A 117 16.28 -5.08 -12.15
CA ASP A 117 16.26 -6.19 -11.18
C ASP A 117 17.60 -6.41 -10.47
N ASN A 118 18.73 -6.19 -11.16
CA ASN A 118 20.04 -6.35 -10.54
C ASN A 118 21.05 -5.32 -11.07
N PRO A 119 21.52 -4.37 -10.24
CA PRO A 119 22.46 -3.33 -10.66
C PRO A 119 23.84 -3.87 -11.08
N ASN A 120 24.20 -5.09 -10.66
CA ASN A 120 25.49 -5.70 -10.99
C ASN A 120 25.47 -6.49 -12.31
N HIS A 121 24.29 -6.83 -12.85
CA HIS A 121 24.20 -7.51 -14.15
C HIS A 121 23.85 -6.51 -15.26
N LYS A 122 24.85 -6.15 -16.06
CA LYS A 122 24.70 -5.21 -17.19
C LYS A 122 24.67 -5.94 -18.53
N GLY A 123 24.08 -5.29 -19.53
CA GLY A 123 24.07 -5.76 -20.92
C GLY A 123 23.42 -7.13 -21.09
N LYS A 124 24.08 -8.03 -21.82
CA LYS A 124 23.57 -9.38 -22.15
C LYS A 124 23.28 -10.25 -20.92
N TRP A 125 23.80 -9.89 -19.74
CA TRP A 125 23.59 -10.64 -18.50
C TRP A 125 22.44 -10.12 -17.64
N ALA A 126 21.89 -8.93 -17.94
CA ALA A 126 20.77 -8.35 -17.21
C ALA A 126 19.53 -9.26 -17.26
N SER A 127 19.24 -9.85 -18.42
CA SER A 127 18.12 -10.78 -18.60
C SER A 127 18.43 -12.23 -18.23
N LYS A 128 19.68 -12.57 -17.87
CA LYS A 128 20.10 -13.96 -17.62
C LYS A 128 19.33 -14.60 -16.46
N TRP A 129 18.96 -13.82 -15.44
CA TRP A 129 18.16 -14.30 -14.31
C TRP A 129 16.69 -14.55 -14.65
N ARG A 130 16.17 -13.90 -15.71
CA ARG A 130 14.84 -14.18 -16.26
C ARG A 130 14.81 -15.38 -17.19
N ARG A 131 15.96 -15.79 -17.73
CA ARG A 131 16.01 -16.99 -18.58
C ARG A 131 15.69 -18.21 -17.72
N PRO A 132 14.83 -19.12 -18.18
CA PRO A 132 14.60 -20.36 -17.49
C PRO A 132 15.95 -21.05 -17.29
N LYS A 133 16.21 -21.52 -16.06
CA LYS A 133 17.41 -22.30 -15.80
C LYS A 133 17.31 -23.58 -16.62
N ALA A 134 18.42 -23.98 -17.24
CA ALA A 134 18.49 -25.28 -17.90
C ALA A 134 18.14 -26.36 -16.86
N LYS A 135 17.05 -27.09 -17.10
CA LYS A 135 16.68 -28.25 -16.27
C LYS A 135 17.78 -29.28 -16.46
N THR A 136 18.36 -29.74 -15.36
CA THR A 136 19.21 -30.94 -15.36
C THR A 136 18.32 -32.15 -15.64
N ASP A 137 18.83 -33.22 -16.25
CA ASP A 137 18.06 -34.45 -16.52
C ASP A 137 17.27 -34.92 -15.30
N ARG A 138 17.89 -34.87 -14.11
CA ARG A 138 17.24 -35.20 -12.85
C ARG A 138 16.04 -34.30 -12.52
N THR A 139 16.13 -32.99 -12.78
CA THR A 139 15.00 -32.06 -12.57
C THR A 139 13.91 -32.21 -13.63
N SER A 140 14.26 -32.65 -14.84
CA SER A 140 13.27 -32.99 -15.88
C SER A 140 12.52 -34.26 -15.51
N GLN A 141 13.22 -35.31 -15.05
CA GLN A 141 12.60 -36.54 -14.54
C GLN A 141 11.65 -36.26 -13.37
N TYR A 142 12.04 -35.40 -12.42
CA TYR A 142 11.12 -34.99 -11.35
C TYR A 142 9.90 -34.24 -11.89
N ALA A 143 10.08 -33.34 -12.87
CA ALA A 143 8.96 -32.61 -13.47
C ALA A 143 7.99 -33.55 -14.20
N GLU A 144 8.50 -34.50 -14.98
CA GLU A 144 7.69 -35.53 -15.65
C GLU A 144 6.96 -36.43 -14.64
N MET A 145 7.63 -36.82 -13.55
CA MET A 145 7.02 -37.60 -12.47
C MET A 145 5.88 -36.83 -11.79
N TYR A 146 6.05 -35.52 -11.54
CA TYR A 146 4.99 -34.69 -10.96
C TYR A 146 3.83 -34.47 -11.94
N GLU A 147 4.11 -34.30 -13.24
CA GLU A 147 3.10 -34.16 -14.28
C GLU A 147 2.28 -35.45 -14.45
N ALA A 148 2.92 -36.62 -14.40
CA ALA A 148 2.23 -37.91 -14.41
C ALA A 148 1.34 -38.12 -13.17
N LEU A 149 1.82 -37.73 -11.99
CA LEU A 149 1.02 -37.75 -10.76
C LEU A 149 -0.18 -36.80 -10.84
N GLU A 150 -0.02 -35.62 -11.46
CA GLU A 150 -1.15 -34.71 -11.71
C GLU A 150 -2.21 -35.38 -12.59
N THR A 151 -1.80 -36.05 -13.67
CA THR A 151 -2.75 -36.74 -14.56
C THR A 151 -3.47 -37.89 -13.87
N GLU A 152 -2.74 -38.74 -13.12
CA GLU A 152 -3.34 -39.86 -12.38
C GLU A 152 -4.36 -39.37 -11.34
N MET A 153 -4.01 -38.32 -10.58
CA MET A 153 -4.95 -37.74 -9.60
C MET A 153 -6.20 -37.13 -10.25
N THR A 154 -6.07 -36.56 -11.46
CA THR A 154 -7.23 -36.03 -12.18
C THR A 154 -8.11 -37.13 -12.78
N GLU A 155 -7.51 -38.22 -13.24
CA GLU A 155 -8.23 -39.40 -13.72
C GLU A 155 -8.99 -40.08 -12.57
N ASP A 156 -8.34 -40.32 -11.44
CA ASP A 156 -8.96 -40.86 -10.23
C ASP A 156 -10.12 -39.98 -9.73
N ALA A 157 -9.95 -38.64 -9.76
CA ALA A 157 -11.00 -37.71 -9.37
C ALA A 157 -12.20 -37.71 -10.35
N LEU A 158 -11.94 -37.87 -11.65
CA LEU A 158 -12.98 -38.03 -12.67
C LEU A 158 -13.73 -39.35 -12.50
N GLU A 159 -13.01 -40.46 -12.28
CA GLU A 159 -13.62 -41.77 -12.02
C GLU A 159 -14.50 -41.75 -10.77
N GLN A 160 -14.03 -41.15 -9.68
CA GLN A 160 -14.83 -40.98 -8.47
C GLN A 160 -16.08 -40.12 -8.72
N GLN A 161 -15.99 -39.06 -9.54
CA GLN A 161 -17.17 -38.27 -9.92
C GLN A 161 -18.18 -39.08 -10.74
N TYR A 162 -17.72 -39.93 -11.66
CA TYR A 162 -18.62 -40.82 -12.42
C TYR A 162 -19.30 -41.86 -11.53
N VAL A 163 -18.57 -42.46 -10.58
CA VAL A 163 -19.13 -43.42 -9.62
C VAL A 163 -20.17 -42.74 -8.71
N ASN A 164 -19.86 -41.56 -8.18
CA ASN A 164 -20.78 -40.78 -7.34
C ASN A 164 -22.04 -40.34 -8.10
N ALA A 165 -21.92 -39.97 -9.38
CA ALA A 165 -23.06 -39.59 -10.22
C ALA A 165 -23.97 -40.79 -10.56
N ALA A 166 -23.38 -41.97 -10.76
CA ALA A 166 -24.12 -43.21 -10.98
C ALA A 166 -24.91 -43.67 -9.74
N GLU A 167 -24.38 -43.40 -8.53
CA GLU A 167 -25.07 -43.71 -7.27
C GLU A 167 -26.22 -42.74 -6.94
N SER A 168 -26.17 -41.49 -7.43
CA SER A 168 -27.24 -40.49 -7.20
C SER A 168 -28.45 -40.58 -8.13
N GLY A 169 -28.43 -41.46 -9.15
CA GLY A 169 -29.58 -41.73 -10.01
C GLY A 169 -30.05 -40.55 -10.89
N GLU A 170 -29.13 -39.68 -11.31
CA GLU A 170 -29.43 -38.61 -12.27
C GLU A 170 -29.09 -39.07 -13.71
N ASP A 171 -29.99 -38.81 -14.66
CA ASP A 171 -29.89 -39.29 -16.05
C ASP A 171 -28.62 -38.80 -16.78
N ILE A 172 -27.78 -39.77 -17.16
CA ILE A 172 -26.49 -39.60 -17.83
C ILE A 172 -26.72 -39.35 -19.33
N GLN A 173 -27.19 -38.16 -19.74
CA GLN A 173 -27.22 -37.82 -21.16
C GLN A 173 -26.86 -36.37 -21.50
N ASP A 174 -26.81 -35.44 -20.54
CA ASP A 174 -26.58 -34.01 -20.83
C ASP A 174 -25.23 -33.43 -20.34
N CYS A 175 -24.31 -34.27 -19.84
CA CYS A 175 -23.03 -33.79 -19.28
C CYS A 175 -21.84 -33.86 -20.26
N GLN A 176 -22.05 -34.30 -21.50
CA GLN A 176 -20.97 -34.60 -22.44
C GLN A 176 -20.38 -33.39 -23.19
N SER A 177 -20.96 -32.17 -23.11
CA SER A 177 -20.55 -31.07 -23.98
C SER A 177 -19.62 -30.00 -23.38
N ASP A 178 -19.41 -29.92 -22.06
CA ASP A 178 -18.70 -28.76 -21.48
C ASP A 178 -17.67 -29.06 -20.38
N ILE A 179 -17.12 -30.26 -20.33
CA ILE A 179 -15.94 -30.53 -19.49
C ILE A 179 -14.69 -30.19 -20.30
N LYS A 180 -14.28 -28.92 -20.27
CA LYS A 180 -12.90 -28.56 -20.63
C LYS A 180 -11.99 -29.24 -19.62
N GLN A 181 -11.06 -30.05 -20.12
CA GLN A 181 -9.97 -30.69 -19.38
C GLN A 181 -9.11 -29.63 -18.68
N GLU A 182 -9.55 -29.10 -17.55
CA GLU A 182 -8.71 -28.33 -16.65
C GLU A 182 -8.42 -29.21 -15.42
N PRO A 183 -7.13 -29.50 -15.13
CA PRO A 183 -6.79 -30.37 -14.02
C PRO A 183 -7.23 -29.76 -12.69
N LEU A 184 -7.93 -30.55 -11.87
CA LEU A 184 -8.47 -30.14 -10.57
C LEU A 184 -7.37 -29.71 -9.58
N VAL A 185 -6.15 -30.23 -9.77
CA VAL A 185 -4.95 -29.90 -9.00
C VAL A 185 -3.78 -29.69 -9.97
N SER A 186 -3.07 -28.57 -9.84
CA SER A 186 -1.85 -28.27 -10.59
C SER A 186 -0.77 -27.81 -9.62
N PHE A 187 0.28 -28.60 -9.44
CA PHE A 187 1.42 -28.28 -8.57
C PHE A 187 2.29 -27.17 -9.16
N THR A 188 2.12 -26.82 -10.43
CA THR A 188 2.87 -25.79 -11.16
C THR A 188 2.17 -24.43 -11.27
N ARG A 189 0.94 -24.27 -10.73
CA ARG A 189 0.06 -23.10 -10.96
C ARG A 189 0.53 -21.77 -10.33
N ALA A 190 1.50 -21.79 -9.43
CA ALA A 190 1.98 -20.57 -8.77
C ALA A 190 2.66 -19.55 -9.72
N GLU A 191 3.01 -19.94 -10.96
CA GLU A 191 3.76 -19.09 -11.89
C GLU A 191 3.00 -18.65 -13.16
N GLN A 192 1.75 -19.10 -13.39
CA GLN A 192 0.96 -18.67 -14.56
C GLN A 192 -0.03 -17.56 -14.20
N ILE A 193 0.23 -16.35 -14.69
CA ILE A 193 -0.78 -15.28 -14.77
C ILE A 193 -1.75 -15.70 -15.87
N VAL A 194 -2.95 -16.14 -15.51
CA VAL A 194 -4.04 -16.36 -16.47
C VAL A 194 -4.59 -14.99 -16.85
N GLU A 195 -4.24 -14.49 -18.04
CA GLU A 195 -4.99 -13.40 -18.67
C GLU A 195 -6.36 -13.97 -19.09
N HIS A 196 -7.37 -13.78 -18.24
CA HIS A 196 -8.74 -14.06 -18.64
C HIS A 196 -9.12 -13.12 -19.81
N ARG A 197 -9.24 -13.70 -21.01
CA ARG A 197 -9.74 -13.01 -22.20
C ARG A 197 -11.12 -12.43 -21.87
N ALA A 198 -11.22 -11.10 -21.88
CA ALA A 198 -12.49 -10.40 -21.64
C ALA A 198 -13.55 -10.87 -22.65
N PRO A 199 -14.76 -11.24 -22.22
CA PRO A 199 -15.85 -11.53 -23.15
C PRO A 199 -16.28 -10.22 -23.81
N GLN A 200 -16.07 -10.12 -25.13
CA GLN A 200 -16.57 -9.00 -25.93
C GLN A 200 -18.07 -9.19 -26.17
N GLY A 201 -18.89 -8.40 -25.48
CA GLY A 201 -20.32 -8.28 -25.77
C GLY A 201 -20.56 -7.31 -26.92
N ILE A 202 -21.28 -7.73 -27.95
CA ILE A 202 -21.74 -6.88 -29.05
C ILE A 202 -23.01 -6.14 -28.58
N SER A 203 -23.04 -4.82 -28.67
CA SER A 203 -24.27 -4.02 -28.52
C SER A 203 -24.39 -3.01 -29.66
N THR A 204 -25.61 -2.89 -30.21
CA THR A 204 -25.88 -2.36 -31.54
C THR A 204 -25.90 -0.84 -31.67
N LEU A 205 -25.68 -0.04 -30.63
CA LEU A 205 -25.80 1.41 -30.82
C LEU A 205 -24.80 2.35 -30.12
N HIS A 206 -24.03 1.99 -29.08
CA HIS A 206 -23.00 2.88 -28.49
C HIS A 206 -21.82 2.06 -27.93
N ALA A 207 -20.60 2.62 -27.98
CA ALA A 207 -19.33 1.96 -27.70
C ALA A 207 -19.23 1.27 -26.32
N GLU A 208 -18.60 0.10 -26.33
CA GLU A 208 -18.14 -0.77 -25.23
C GLU A 208 -18.32 -0.23 -23.80
N ILE A 209 -19.27 -0.82 -23.05
CA ILE A 209 -19.43 -0.55 -21.61
C ILE A 209 -18.60 -1.58 -20.83
N SER A 210 -17.53 -1.12 -20.19
CA SER A 210 -16.74 -1.89 -19.23
C SER A 210 -17.35 -1.79 -17.84
N TYR A 211 -17.71 -2.93 -17.23
CA TYR A 211 -18.18 -2.97 -15.85
C TYR A 211 -16.99 -3.12 -14.87
N PRO A 212 -16.99 -2.41 -13.72
CA PRO A 212 -15.97 -2.59 -12.70
C PRO A 212 -16.03 -4.00 -12.10
N LEU A 213 -14.85 -4.60 -11.87
CA LEU A 213 -14.73 -5.94 -11.30
C LEU A 213 -14.85 -5.89 -9.77
N GLY A 214 -15.57 -6.86 -9.20
CA GLY A 214 -15.57 -7.11 -7.76
C GLY A 214 -14.29 -7.82 -7.29
N LYS A 215 -14.18 -8.04 -5.97
CA LYS A 215 -13.03 -8.73 -5.33
C LYS A 215 -12.74 -10.13 -5.88
N ASN A 216 -13.72 -10.77 -6.51
CA ASN A 216 -13.62 -12.10 -7.09
C ASN A 216 -13.38 -12.07 -8.62
N HIS A 217 -12.95 -10.91 -9.15
CA HIS A 217 -12.73 -10.67 -10.58
C HIS A 217 -13.96 -10.90 -11.50
N ARG A 218 -15.18 -10.96 -10.94
CA ARG A 218 -16.43 -10.98 -11.71
C ARG A 218 -16.94 -9.55 -11.95
N PRO A 219 -17.46 -9.22 -13.14
CA PRO A 219 -18.02 -7.89 -13.42
C PRO A 219 -19.26 -7.65 -12.55
N ILE A 220 -19.33 -6.47 -11.93
CA ILE A 220 -20.51 -6.05 -11.15
C ILE A 220 -21.56 -5.55 -12.14
N VAL A 221 -22.55 -6.38 -12.43
CA VAL A 221 -23.70 -6.02 -13.28
C VAL A 221 -24.81 -5.43 -12.39
N LEU A 222 -25.37 -4.29 -12.80
CA LEU A 222 -26.48 -3.65 -12.10
C LEU A 222 -27.79 -4.42 -12.37
N PRO A 223 -28.72 -4.53 -11.40
CA PRO A 223 -29.95 -5.34 -11.55
C PRO A 223 -30.82 -5.04 -12.77
N ASN A 224 -30.73 -3.82 -13.32
CA ASN A 224 -31.53 -3.38 -14.47
C ASN A 224 -30.92 -3.80 -15.83
N GLN A 225 -29.76 -4.45 -15.84
CA GLN A 225 -29.01 -4.82 -17.04
C GLN A 225 -28.66 -6.32 -17.11
N ALA A 226 -29.10 -7.12 -16.14
CA ALA A 226 -28.85 -8.57 -16.07
C ALA A 226 -29.86 -9.35 -16.94
N THR A 227 -29.39 -10.38 -17.66
CA THR A 227 -30.24 -11.35 -18.34
C THR A 227 -30.93 -12.29 -17.35
N ALA A 228 -32.07 -12.90 -17.72
CA ALA A 228 -32.88 -13.71 -16.81
C ALA A 228 -32.13 -14.92 -16.20
N GLU A 229 -31.12 -15.45 -16.88
CA GLU A 229 -30.24 -16.53 -16.38
C GLU A 229 -29.27 -16.05 -15.28
N GLU A 230 -28.88 -14.77 -15.28
CA GLU A 230 -27.92 -14.20 -14.33
C GLU A 230 -28.56 -13.78 -13.00
N LEU A 231 -29.90 -13.70 -12.95
CA LEU A 231 -30.69 -13.47 -11.74
C LEU A 231 -31.00 -14.75 -10.95
N GLU A 232 -30.68 -15.94 -11.49
CA GLU A 232 -30.81 -17.18 -10.74
C GLU A 232 -29.80 -17.24 -9.60
N ALA A 233 -30.25 -17.73 -8.43
CA ALA A 233 -29.35 -17.96 -7.31
C ALA A 233 -28.21 -18.91 -7.75
N PRO A 234 -26.95 -18.65 -7.35
CA PRO A 234 -25.81 -19.45 -7.78
C PRO A 234 -26.04 -20.92 -7.41
N ARG A 235 -26.13 -21.80 -8.42
CA ARG A 235 -26.28 -23.25 -8.24
C ARG A 235 -25.00 -23.94 -7.73
N GLN A 236 -23.91 -23.21 -7.58
CA GLN A 236 -22.67 -23.72 -6.97
C GLN A 236 -22.91 -23.98 -5.49
N LYS A 237 -22.92 -25.27 -5.10
CA LYS A 237 -22.91 -25.69 -3.69
C LYS A 237 -21.77 -24.95 -2.97
N ALA A 238 -22.07 -24.35 -1.83
CA ALA A 238 -21.05 -23.77 -0.97
C ALA A 238 -20.01 -24.85 -0.66
N VAL A 239 -18.75 -24.55 -0.92
CA VAL A 239 -17.57 -25.42 -0.74
C VAL A 239 -17.80 -26.36 0.45
N ASP A 240 -17.84 -27.67 0.19
CA ASP A 240 -18.11 -28.68 1.22
C ASP A 240 -17.14 -28.45 2.39
N THR A 241 -17.71 -28.23 3.57
CA THR A 241 -16.94 -28.05 4.79
C THR A 241 -16.35 -29.42 5.13
N LEU A 242 -15.02 -29.55 5.17
CA LEU A 242 -14.33 -30.80 5.46
C LEU A 242 -14.86 -31.40 6.78
N ASN A 243 -15.68 -32.46 6.67
CA ASN A 243 -16.28 -33.12 7.81
C ASN A 243 -15.27 -34.10 8.43
N PHE A 244 -14.52 -33.61 9.42
CA PHE A 244 -13.52 -34.40 10.14
C PHE A 244 -14.08 -35.68 10.80
N GLY A 245 -15.39 -35.72 11.08
CA GLY A 245 -16.03 -36.92 11.62
C GLY A 245 -16.03 -38.08 10.63
N GLU A 246 -16.34 -37.81 9.36
CA GLU A 246 -16.31 -38.81 8.29
C GLU A 246 -14.88 -39.25 7.97
N TRP A 247 -13.92 -38.32 7.97
CA TRP A 247 -12.51 -38.65 7.76
C TRP A 247 -11.97 -39.61 8.82
N LYS A 248 -12.33 -39.41 10.11
CA LYS A 248 -11.94 -40.33 11.19
C LYS A 248 -12.49 -41.75 10.99
N THR A 249 -13.67 -41.89 10.37
CA THR A 249 -14.24 -43.22 10.09
C THR A 249 -13.51 -43.99 8.98
N GLY A 250 -12.74 -43.28 8.13
CA GLY A 250 -11.91 -43.88 7.09
C GLY A 250 -10.50 -44.27 7.54
N VAL A 251 -10.12 -44.00 8.81
CA VAL A 251 -8.79 -44.35 9.34
C VAL A 251 -8.76 -45.85 9.69
N PRO A 252 -7.79 -46.63 9.16
CA PRO A 252 -7.64 -48.05 9.51
C PRO A 252 -7.48 -48.25 11.03
N SER A 253 -8.10 -49.30 11.58
CA SER A 253 -8.11 -49.58 13.03
C SER A 253 -6.72 -49.72 13.64
N ASP A 254 -5.72 -50.15 12.87
CA ASP A 254 -4.33 -50.29 13.32
C ASP A 254 -3.61 -48.93 13.50
N ALA A 255 -4.12 -47.87 12.86
CA ALA A 255 -3.56 -46.52 12.90
C ALA A 255 -4.39 -45.53 13.76
N ALA A 256 -5.59 -45.94 14.20
CA ALA A 256 -6.48 -45.08 14.98
C ALA A 256 -5.84 -44.65 16.31
N ASP A 257 -5.13 -45.56 16.98
CA ASP A 257 -4.45 -45.27 18.25
C ASP A 257 -3.30 -44.27 18.04
N GLU A 258 -2.53 -44.38 16.95
CA GLU A 258 -1.42 -43.46 16.65
C GLU A 258 -1.91 -42.04 16.31
N VAL A 259 -3.07 -41.93 15.67
CA VAL A 259 -3.68 -40.64 15.31
C VAL A 259 -4.14 -39.87 16.54
N ASP A 260 -4.65 -40.55 17.57
CA ASP A 260 -5.05 -39.91 18.82
C ASP A 260 -3.84 -39.39 19.62
N PHE A 261 -2.68 -40.03 19.52
CA PHE A 261 -1.42 -39.52 20.12
C PHE A 261 -0.71 -38.46 19.27
N LEU A 262 -1.14 -38.23 18.02
CA LEU A 262 -0.55 -37.23 17.15
C LEU A 262 -0.98 -35.79 17.51
N PHE A 263 -2.17 -35.65 18.09
CA PHE A 263 -2.72 -34.38 18.54
C PHE A 263 -2.40 -34.16 20.03
N HIS A 264 -2.10 -32.91 20.38
CA HIS A 264 -1.91 -32.55 21.79
C HIS A 264 -3.25 -32.60 22.50
N THR A 265 -3.27 -33.12 23.72
CA THR A 265 -4.48 -33.08 24.55
C THR A 265 -4.83 -31.64 24.93
N ASP A 266 -6.10 -31.35 25.19
CA ASP A 266 -6.55 -30.00 25.56
C ASP A 266 -5.81 -29.45 26.80
N ASP A 267 -5.36 -30.33 27.70
CA ASP A 267 -4.56 -29.97 28.86
C ASP A 267 -3.11 -29.58 28.46
N GLU A 268 -2.47 -30.35 27.57
CA GLU A 268 -1.14 -30.01 27.03
C GLU A 268 -1.15 -28.71 26.22
N VAL A 269 -2.22 -28.48 25.45
CA VAL A 269 -2.40 -27.22 24.70
C VAL A 269 -2.49 -26.05 25.68
N ARG A 270 -3.26 -26.18 26.76
CA ARG A 270 -3.41 -25.13 27.79
C ARG A 270 -2.10 -24.81 28.49
N GLU A 271 -1.35 -25.84 28.88
CA GLU A 271 -0.04 -25.67 29.53
C GLU A 271 0.98 -25.02 28.57
N ARG A 272 1.02 -25.47 27.31
CA ARG A 272 1.89 -24.87 26.30
C ARG A 272 1.49 -23.46 25.95
N GLU A 273 0.21 -23.17 25.83
CA GLU A 273 -0.31 -21.83 25.57
C GLU A 273 0.07 -20.89 26.72
N ALA A 274 -0.02 -21.33 27.98
CA ALA A 274 0.41 -20.53 29.13
C ALA A 274 1.92 -20.20 29.06
N VAL A 275 2.77 -21.18 28.72
CA VAL A 275 4.22 -20.96 28.55
C VAL A 275 4.50 -20.05 27.35
N PHE A 276 3.80 -20.26 26.24
CA PHE A 276 3.94 -19.48 25.01
C PHE A 276 3.52 -18.01 25.22
N ASN A 277 2.40 -17.78 25.89
CA ASN A 277 1.90 -16.44 26.21
C ASN A 277 2.81 -15.73 27.22
N LEU A 278 3.40 -16.46 28.17
CA LEU A 278 4.38 -15.90 29.10
C LEU A 278 5.67 -15.47 28.39
N GLN A 279 6.18 -16.30 27.48
CA GLN A 279 7.39 -15.97 26.70
C GLN A 279 7.14 -14.85 25.69
N ASN A 280 5.94 -14.79 25.10
CA ASN A 280 5.55 -13.79 24.12
C ASN A 280 4.77 -12.61 24.71
N ARG A 281 4.83 -12.41 26.04
CA ARG A 281 4.08 -11.37 26.74
C ARG A 281 4.29 -9.99 26.11
N GLU A 282 5.54 -9.63 25.83
CA GLU A 282 5.89 -8.34 25.22
C GLU A 282 5.28 -8.17 23.82
N TYR A 283 5.22 -9.25 23.03
CA TYR A 283 4.61 -9.22 21.70
C TYR A 283 3.10 -9.01 21.78
N ILE A 284 2.43 -9.71 22.70
CA ILE A 284 0.98 -9.58 22.93
C ILE A 284 0.63 -8.16 23.39
N GLU A 285 1.43 -7.60 24.31
CA GLU A 285 1.28 -6.21 24.78
C GLU A 285 1.45 -5.21 23.63
N ILE A 286 2.46 -5.39 22.77
CA ILE A 286 2.68 -4.52 21.59
C ILE A 286 1.49 -4.62 20.61
N GLN A 287 0.96 -5.82 20.36
CA GLN A 287 -0.22 -5.97 19.49
C GLN A 287 -1.45 -5.27 20.09
N HIS A 288 -1.67 -5.44 21.40
CA HIS A 288 -2.79 -4.80 22.10
C HIS A 288 -2.65 -3.27 22.11
N GLN A 289 -1.43 -2.74 22.27
CA GLN A 289 -1.16 -1.30 22.16
C GLN A 289 -1.48 -0.78 20.76
N LYS A 290 -1.03 -1.50 19.73
CA LYS A 290 -1.27 -1.11 18.33
C LYS A 290 -2.76 -1.14 17.96
N GLU A 291 -3.50 -2.14 18.43
CA GLU A 291 -4.95 -2.19 18.21
C GLU A 291 -5.68 -1.10 19.00
N ASN A 292 -5.27 -0.82 20.25
CA ASN A 292 -5.79 0.30 21.02
C ASN A 292 -5.54 1.65 20.35
N GLU A 293 -4.33 1.89 19.83
CA GLU A 293 -3.98 3.09 19.09
C GLU A 293 -4.84 3.24 17.83
N ARG A 294 -5.09 2.14 17.11
CA ARG A 294 -5.99 2.11 15.96
C ARG A 294 -7.43 2.46 16.34
N LEU A 295 -7.95 1.87 17.42
CA LEU A 295 -9.29 2.15 17.93
C LEU A 295 -9.43 3.60 18.42
N LEU A 296 -8.41 4.14 19.09
CA LEU A 296 -8.37 5.54 19.50
C LEU A 296 -8.33 6.49 18.31
N ALA A 297 -7.57 6.17 17.26
CA ALA A 297 -7.53 6.95 16.03
C ALA A 297 -8.87 6.92 15.28
N GLU A 298 -9.53 5.76 15.23
CA GLU A 298 -10.87 5.63 14.64
C GLU A 298 -11.91 6.41 15.46
N ALA A 299 -11.87 6.33 16.78
CA ALA A 299 -12.75 7.11 17.67
C ALA A 299 -12.51 8.62 17.52
N ALA A 300 -11.25 9.06 17.41
CA ALA A 300 -10.92 10.46 17.17
C ALA A 300 -11.39 10.95 15.79
N SER A 301 -11.31 10.10 14.76
CA SER A 301 -11.86 10.41 13.43
C SER A 301 -13.38 10.53 13.46
N LYS A 302 -14.07 9.61 14.17
CA LYS A 302 -15.53 9.66 14.34
C LYS A 302 -15.96 10.91 15.10
N ALA A 303 -15.28 11.24 16.20
CA ALA A 303 -15.57 12.47 16.96
C ALA A 303 -15.41 13.74 16.12
N LYS A 304 -14.37 13.81 15.27
CA LYS A 304 -14.20 14.94 14.33
C LYS A 304 -15.33 15.01 13.30
N GLN A 305 -15.77 13.87 12.78
CA GLN A 305 -16.91 13.81 11.85
C GLN A 305 -18.21 14.25 12.54
N GLU A 306 -18.45 13.81 13.76
CA GLU A 306 -19.60 14.21 14.57
C GLU A 306 -19.59 15.71 14.88
N ASP A 307 -18.43 16.28 15.23
CA ASP A 307 -18.27 17.72 15.45
C ASP A 307 -18.49 18.52 14.16
N GLU A 308 -17.98 18.06 13.02
CA GLU A 308 -18.18 18.70 11.70
C GLU A 308 -19.65 18.67 11.29
N ILE A 309 -20.32 17.53 11.47
CA ILE A 309 -21.77 17.38 11.24
C ILE A 309 -22.56 18.31 12.17
N ALA A 310 -22.20 18.38 13.45
CA ALA A 310 -22.87 19.26 14.42
C ALA A 310 -22.68 20.75 14.09
N GLN A 311 -21.48 21.14 13.65
CA GLN A 311 -21.19 22.50 13.16
C GLN A 311 -22.01 22.83 11.91
N GLU A 312 -22.10 21.90 10.97
CA GLU A 312 -22.82 22.09 9.72
C GLU A 312 -24.34 22.14 9.95
N GLU A 313 -24.88 21.31 10.85
CA GLU A 313 -26.26 21.45 11.33
C GLU A 313 -26.52 22.79 12.01
N GLY A 314 -25.62 23.24 12.88
CA GLY A 314 -25.68 24.55 13.53
C GLY A 314 -25.73 25.68 12.50
N ARG A 315 -24.85 25.63 11.49
CA ARG A 315 -24.82 26.57 10.37
C ARG A 315 -26.11 26.53 9.55
N ARG A 316 -26.67 25.35 9.28
CA ARG A 316 -27.94 25.18 8.57
C ARG A 316 -29.13 25.72 9.38
N ARG A 317 -29.15 25.53 10.70
CA ARG A 317 -30.16 26.12 11.61
C ARG A 317 -30.06 27.65 11.60
N TYR A 318 -28.86 28.21 11.71
CA TYR A 318 -28.64 29.66 11.62
C TYR A 318 -29.12 30.23 10.28
N LEU A 319 -28.75 29.60 9.16
CA LEU A 319 -29.20 30.03 7.82
C LEU A 319 -30.73 29.95 7.65
N LYS A 320 -31.39 28.91 8.19
CA LYS A 320 -32.85 28.78 8.15
C LYS A 320 -33.54 29.86 8.99
N THR A 321 -33.08 30.12 10.21
CA THR A 321 -33.63 31.20 11.05
C THR A 321 -33.38 32.57 10.44
N SER A 322 -32.21 32.80 9.86
CA SER A 322 -31.88 34.04 9.16
C SER A 322 -32.74 34.25 7.90
N ARG A 323 -33.09 33.18 7.17
CA ARG A 323 -33.99 33.26 6.00
C ARG A 323 -35.46 33.37 6.39
N ALA A 324 -35.86 32.82 7.54
CA ALA A 324 -37.22 32.91 8.07
C ALA A 324 -37.55 34.28 8.67
N ARG A 325 -36.53 35.03 9.11
CA ARG A 325 -36.66 36.48 9.33
C ARG A 325 -36.85 37.15 7.97
N LYS A 326 -38.11 37.28 7.52
CA LYS A 326 -38.49 38.24 6.50
C LYS A 326 -37.92 39.59 6.95
N ARG A 327 -36.94 40.10 6.20
CA ARG A 327 -36.36 41.43 6.40
C ARG A 327 -37.49 42.45 6.38
N ASN A 328 -37.75 43.10 7.52
CA ASN A 328 -38.63 44.26 7.57
C ASN A 328 -37.98 45.35 6.71
N PRO A 329 -38.68 45.96 5.72
CA PRO A 329 -38.09 46.97 4.85
C PRO A 329 -37.58 48.23 5.58
N ASN A 330 -37.98 48.39 6.85
CA ASN A 330 -37.67 49.53 7.71
C ASN A 330 -36.62 49.23 8.80
N GLU A 331 -36.04 48.02 8.86
CA GLU A 331 -34.92 47.75 9.75
C GLU A 331 -33.62 48.16 9.04
N LEU A 332 -33.16 49.35 9.41
CA LEU A 332 -31.93 49.98 8.98
C LEU A 332 -30.73 49.08 9.35
N THR A 333 -29.81 48.84 8.43
CA THR A 333 -28.62 48.01 8.71
C THR A 333 -27.84 48.61 9.88
N THR A 334 -27.09 47.79 10.64
CA THR A 334 -26.33 48.29 11.82
C THR A 334 -25.40 49.44 11.48
N GLU A 335 -24.94 49.48 10.22
CA GLU A 335 -24.13 50.54 9.62
C GLU A 335 -24.94 51.80 9.32
N GLU A 336 -26.05 51.67 8.59
CA GLU A 336 -26.94 52.79 8.28
C GLU A 336 -27.54 53.41 9.56
N ALA A 337 -27.85 52.61 10.58
CA ALA A 337 -28.34 53.10 11.88
C ALA A 337 -27.28 53.87 12.67
N LEU A 338 -26.01 53.45 12.57
CA LEU A 338 -24.89 54.18 13.18
C LEU A 338 -24.65 55.51 12.44
N LEU A 339 -24.72 55.50 11.11
CA LEU A 339 -24.58 56.68 10.25
C LEU A 339 -25.72 57.68 10.47
N GLU A 340 -26.96 57.24 10.66
CA GLU A 340 -28.11 58.10 11.00
C GLU A 340 -27.92 58.79 12.36
N VAL A 341 -27.41 58.07 13.36
CA VAL A 341 -27.11 58.63 14.69
C VAL A 341 -25.99 59.67 14.61
N VAL A 342 -24.95 59.42 13.80
CA VAL A 342 -23.85 60.37 13.56
C VAL A 342 -24.32 61.59 12.75
N ARG A 343 -25.27 61.41 11.82
CA ARG A 343 -25.86 62.48 11.01
C ARG A 343 -26.78 63.39 11.84
N THR A 344 -27.60 62.80 12.70
CA THR A 344 -28.58 63.53 13.54
C THR A 344 -27.96 64.18 14.77
N ARG A 345 -26.90 63.58 15.34
CA ARG A 345 -26.11 64.17 16.42
C ARG A 345 -24.67 64.33 15.96
N LYS A 346 -24.29 65.54 15.54
CA LYS A 346 -22.88 65.92 15.34
C LYS A 346 -22.16 65.89 16.70
N ILE A 347 -21.59 64.74 17.06
CA ILE A 347 -21.11 64.45 18.42
C ILE A 347 -19.91 65.34 18.85
N SER A 348 -19.14 65.93 17.93
CA SER A 348 -18.07 66.91 18.26
C SER A 348 -17.48 67.63 17.04
N ARG A 349 -17.00 68.88 17.18
CA ARG A 349 -16.27 69.60 16.10
C ARG A 349 -14.82 69.16 15.89
N LYS A 350 -14.32 68.22 16.70
CA LYS A 350 -12.93 67.73 16.65
C LYS A 350 -12.76 66.41 15.90
N ILE A 351 -13.85 65.86 15.33
CA ILE A 351 -13.80 64.61 14.57
C ILE A 351 -13.86 64.95 13.09
N ASN A 352 -13.00 64.33 12.29
CA ASN A 352 -13.01 64.48 10.84
C ASN A 352 -14.06 63.52 10.23
N TYR A 353 -15.27 64.02 10.03
CA TYR A 353 -16.42 63.23 9.56
C TYR A 353 -16.24 62.69 8.14
N ASP A 354 -15.41 63.35 7.33
CA ASP A 354 -15.11 62.96 5.94
C ASP A 354 -14.28 61.66 5.89
N ALA A 355 -13.39 61.48 6.87
CA ALA A 355 -12.63 60.24 7.02
C ALA A 355 -13.48 59.08 7.56
N MET A 356 -14.58 59.38 8.27
CA MET A 356 -15.51 58.35 8.75
C MET A 356 -16.52 57.91 7.68
N SER A 357 -16.90 58.80 6.75
CA SER A 357 -17.72 58.42 5.60
C SER A 357 -16.94 57.56 4.60
N ALA A 358 -15.65 57.82 4.41
CA ALA A 358 -14.78 57.04 3.53
C ALA A 358 -14.58 55.58 3.97
N LEU A 359 -14.87 55.24 5.23
CA LEU A 359 -14.81 53.85 5.72
C LEU A 359 -16.00 52.98 5.26
N PHE A 360 -17.06 53.60 4.75
CA PHE A 360 -18.32 52.93 4.39
C PHE A 360 -18.76 53.19 2.93
N ASP A 361 -17.96 53.91 2.15
CA ASP A 361 -18.28 54.25 0.76
C ASP A 361 -17.31 53.55 -0.21
N ASP A 362 -17.53 52.25 -0.46
CA ASP A 362 -16.70 51.44 -1.37
C ASP A 362 -16.96 51.72 -2.86
N THR A 363 -17.96 52.54 -3.19
CA THR A 363 -18.39 52.82 -4.59
C THR A 363 -18.18 54.27 -5.04
N GLY A 364 -17.75 55.18 -4.15
CA GLY A 364 -17.14 56.46 -4.50
C GLY A 364 -18.04 57.49 -5.21
N ASP A 365 -19.33 57.52 -4.92
CA ASP A 365 -20.27 58.49 -5.54
C ASP A 365 -20.99 59.39 -4.51
N PHE A 366 -20.45 59.54 -3.29
CA PHE A 366 -21.06 60.39 -2.27
C PHE A 366 -20.36 61.76 -2.12
N SER A 367 -21.05 62.84 -2.49
CA SER A 367 -20.57 64.22 -2.30
C SER A 367 -20.99 64.80 -0.94
N THR A 368 -20.01 65.32 -0.18
CA THR A 368 -20.22 66.01 1.12
C THR A 368 -20.41 67.53 0.98
N GLU A 369 -20.62 68.06 -0.23
CA GLU A 369 -20.73 69.51 -0.50
C GLU A 369 -21.83 70.23 0.30
N LEU A 370 -22.89 69.52 0.71
CA LEU A 370 -23.98 70.08 1.53
C LEU A 370 -23.61 70.36 3.01
N LEU A 371 -22.41 69.99 3.46
CA LEU A 371 -21.94 70.18 4.84
C LEU A 371 -20.81 71.20 4.99
N SER A 372 -20.36 71.83 3.89
CA SER A 372 -19.34 72.89 3.98
C SER A 372 -19.98 74.24 4.33
N ASP A 373 -19.62 74.80 5.49
CA ASP A 373 -20.12 76.09 6.01
C ASP A 373 -19.66 77.32 5.17
N ARG A 374 -19.17 77.12 3.94
CA ARG A 374 -18.55 78.16 3.12
C ARG A 374 -19.57 79.00 2.34
N GLU A 375 -20.77 78.48 2.11
CA GLU A 375 -21.81 79.18 1.33
C GLU A 375 -22.81 79.97 2.20
N ARG A 376 -23.05 79.57 3.47
CA ARG A 376 -23.95 80.34 4.37
C ARG A 376 -23.46 81.74 4.71
N LYS A 377 -22.14 81.99 4.67
CA LYS A 377 -21.59 83.33 4.92
C LYS A 377 -21.79 84.33 3.78
N LYS A 378 -22.19 83.89 2.59
CA LYS A 378 -22.46 84.82 1.47
C LYS A 378 -23.89 85.35 1.45
N GLU A 379 -24.85 84.65 2.04
CA GLU A 379 -26.26 85.09 2.07
C GLU A 379 -26.61 85.92 3.33
N GLU A 380 -25.91 85.74 4.45
CA GLU A 380 -26.16 86.54 5.67
C GLU A 380 -25.54 87.95 5.63
N GLY A 381 -24.73 88.29 4.62
CA GLY A 381 -24.13 89.62 4.46
C GLY A 381 -24.95 90.62 3.64
N ALA A 382 -26.12 90.24 3.12
CA ALA A 382 -26.90 91.05 2.17
C ALA A 382 -28.26 91.55 2.69
N ILE A 383 -28.60 91.34 3.97
CA ILE A 383 -29.90 91.76 4.57
C ILE A 383 -29.66 92.68 5.78
N GLY A 384 -28.76 93.66 5.63
CA GLY A 384 -28.39 94.57 6.71
C GLY A 384 -27.95 95.95 6.21
N GLU A 385 -28.66 96.52 5.24
CA GLU A 385 -28.71 97.97 5.02
C GLU A 385 -29.97 98.34 4.22
N VAL A 386 -30.77 99.22 4.83
CA VAL A 386 -31.99 99.98 4.41
C VAL A 386 -33.22 99.66 5.25
#